data_AF-A0A0R1RBC9-F1
#
_entry.id   AF-A0A0R1RBC9-F1
#
_cell.length_a   1.000
_cell.length_b   1.000
_cell.length_c   1.000
_cell.angle_alpha   90.00
_cell.angle_beta   90.00
_cell.angle_gamma   90.00
#
_symmetry.space_group_name_H-M   'P 1'
#
loop_
_entity.id
_entity.type
_entity.pdbx_description
1 polymer ?
#
loop_
_entity_poly.entity_id
_entity_poly.type
_entity_poly.pdbx_seq_one_letter_code
_entity_poly.pdbx_strand_id
1 'polypeptide(L)'
;MKSMAEKVRINASGVKVEPLNTKIEHETKGTSYMGLGDYGMIYVGNNGFEFYDDRNPKNYIQLPWREVDVIIASIMFGGKWIPRFAVRTKKNGTYTFAAHDPKALLRACREHIPADHIIKSLSFFQVLRAAIKNFPNIIKNLPNTIKNIGKKKK
;
A
#
# COMPACT_ATOMS: atom_id res chain seq x y z
N MET A 1 -16.31 -3.01 -19.64
CA MET A 1 -15.45 -3.64 -18.62
C MET A 1 -15.08 -5.03 -19.10
N LYS A 2 -13.80 -5.38 -19.08
CA LYS A 2 -13.36 -6.75 -19.37
C LYS A 2 -13.60 -7.63 -18.14
N SER A 3 -13.96 -8.90 -18.35
CA SER A 3 -14.19 -9.83 -17.24
C SER A 3 -12.89 -10.14 -16.49
N MET A 4 -12.97 -10.41 -15.20
CA MET A 4 -11.79 -10.76 -14.39
C MET A 4 -11.09 -12.01 -14.93
N ALA A 5 -11.87 -13.03 -15.31
CA ALA A 5 -11.35 -14.26 -15.88
C ALA A 5 -10.57 -14.05 -17.19
N GLU A 6 -10.98 -13.11 -18.04
CA GLU A 6 -10.24 -12.74 -19.26
C GLU A 6 -8.90 -12.09 -18.92
N LYS A 7 -8.90 -11.14 -17.97
CA LYS A 7 -7.70 -10.40 -17.56
C LYS A 7 -6.66 -11.26 -16.84
N VAL A 8 -7.10 -12.12 -15.92
CA VAL A 8 -6.21 -13.06 -15.23
C VAL A 8 -5.61 -14.06 -16.22
N ARG A 9 -6.39 -14.55 -17.19
CA ARG A 9 -5.88 -15.43 -18.26
C ARG A 9 -4.84 -14.77 -19.16
N ILE A 10 -4.97 -13.48 -19.44
CA ILE A 10 -4.00 -12.71 -20.23
C ILE A 10 -2.67 -12.55 -19.47
N ASN A 11 -2.72 -12.49 -18.14
CA ASN A 11 -1.53 -12.33 -17.30
C ASN A 11 -0.91 -13.67 -16.85
N ALA A 12 -1.68 -14.76 -16.81
CA ALA A 12 -1.23 -16.04 -16.27
C ALA A 12 -0.60 -16.94 -17.34
N SER A 13 0.62 -17.38 -17.06
CA SER A 13 1.48 -18.34 -17.76
C SER A 13 0.92 -19.78 -17.83
N GLY A 14 -0.36 -19.95 -18.14
CA GLY A 14 -1.02 -21.25 -18.39
C GLY A 14 -1.52 -21.98 -17.14
N VAL A 15 -1.39 -21.40 -15.93
CA VAL A 15 -1.91 -21.99 -14.69
C VAL A 15 -3.35 -21.50 -14.44
N LYS A 16 -4.29 -22.43 -14.19
CA LYS A 16 -5.70 -22.13 -13.93
C LYS A 16 -5.90 -21.73 -12.45
N VAL A 17 -5.94 -20.43 -12.18
CA VAL A 17 -6.38 -19.86 -10.89
C VAL A 17 -7.76 -19.24 -11.09
N GLU A 18 -8.72 -19.58 -10.23
CA GLU A 18 -10.05 -19.00 -10.29
C GLU A 18 -10.07 -17.67 -9.52
N PRO A 19 -10.40 -16.54 -10.18
CA PRO A 19 -10.45 -15.26 -9.52
C PRO A 19 -11.64 -15.16 -8.58
N LEU A 20 -11.45 -14.44 -7.47
CA LEU A 20 -12.51 -14.11 -6.54
C LEU A 20 -13.50 -13.13 -7.16
N ASN A 21 -13.01 -12.12 -7.88
CA ASN A 21 -13.88 -11.13 -8.52
C ASN A 21 -14.46 -11.66 -9.83
N THR A 22 -15.71 -11.29 -10.12
CA THR A 22 -16.32 -11.51 -11.44
C THR A 22 -16.24 -10.25 -12.31
N LYS A 23 -16.19 -9.08 -11.67
CA LYS A 23 -16.10 -7.76 -12.30
C LYS A 23 -14.92 -6.98 -11.73
N ILE A 24 -14.12 -6.39 -12.61
CA ILE A 24 -13.05 -5.45 -12.25
C ILE A 24 -13.62 -4.03 -12.23
N GLU A 25 -13.42 -3.33 -11.12
CA GLU A 25 -13.79 -1.93 -10.94
C GLU A 25 -12.57 -1.01 -11.00
N HIS A 26 -11.43 -1.50 -10.50
CA HIS A 26 -10.16 -0.82 -10.64
C HIS A 26 -9.03 -1.85 -10.83
N GLU A 27 -8.06 -1.51 -11.69
CA GLU A 27 -6.83 -2.29 -11.88
C GLU A 27 -5.62 -1.35 -11.86
N THR A 28 -4.55 -1.78 -11.22
CA THR A 28 -3.29 -1.01 -11.19
C THR A 28 -2.10 -1.92 -10.96
N LYS A 29 -0.93 -1.53 -11.49
CA LYS A 29 0.32 -2.21 -11.17
C LYS A 29 0.70 -1.92 -9.72
N GLY A 30 1.25 -2.93 -9.06
CA GLY A 30 1.67 -2.81 -7.68
C GLY A 30 2.74 -3.80 -7.27
N THR A 31 3.10 -3.72 -6.00
CA THR A 31 4.06 -4.61 -5.35
C THR A 31 3.43 -5.19 -4.09
N SER A 32 3.50 -6.51 -3.93
CA SER A 32 3.20 -7.21 -2.67
C SER A 32 4.47 -7.37 -1.84
N TYR A 33 4.39 -7.10 -0.54
CA TYR A 33 5.50 -7.25 0.40
C TYR A 33 5.32 -8.43 1.35
N MET A 34 4.62 -9.50 0.94
CA MET A 34 4.54 -10.75 1.70
C MET A 34 5.89 -11.48 1.78
N GLY A 35 6.79 -11.28 0.81
CA GLY A 35 8.15 -11.83 0.76
C GLY A 35 9.19 -10.75 0.45
N LEU A 36 10.09 -11.01 -0.50
CA LEU A 36 11.15 -10.06 -0.92
C LEU A 36 10.66 -8.90 -1.81
N GLY A 37 9.34 -8.75 -1.96
CA GLY A 37 8.74 -7.78 -2.87
C GLY A 37 8.44 -8.42 -4.23
N ASP A 38 7.16 -8.63 -4.52
CA ASP A 38 6.68 -9.22 -5.75
C ASP A 38 5.95 -8.18 -6.58
N TYR A 39 6.37 -7.97 -7.82
CA TYR A 39 5.65 -7.11 -8.77
C TYR A 39 4.48 -7.87 -9.39
N GLY A 40 3.38 -7.15 -9.59
CA GLY A 40 2.16 -7.76 -10.09
C GLY A 40 1.06 -6.76 -10.40
N MET A 41 -0.10 -7.32 -10.71
CA MET A 41 -1.33 -6.58 -10.90
C MET A 41 -2.24 -6.68 -9.67
N ILE A 42 -2.73 -5.52 -9.25
CA ILE A 42 -3.77 -5.40 -8.24
C ILE A 42 -5.12 -5.19 -8.93
N TYR A 43 -6.13 -5.90 -8.46
CA TYR A 43 -7.51 -5.77 -8.88
C TYR A 43 -8.41 -5.49 -7.68
N VAL A 44 -9.26 -4.47 -7.82
CA VAL A 44 -10.38 -4.20 -6.92
C VAL A 44 -11.65 -4.53 -7.69
N GLY A 45 -12.49 -5.37 -7.12
CA GLY A 45 -13.73 -5.78 -7.75
C GLY A 45 -14.85 -6.02 -6.76
N ASN A 46 -15.93 -6.58 -7.27
CA ASN A 46 -17.19 -6.73 -6.56
C ASN A 46 -17.13 -7.68 -5.34
N ASN A 47 -16.19 -8.61 -5.30
CA ASN A 47 -16.11 -9.64 -4.25
C ASN A 47 -14.89 -9.47 -3.32
N GLY A 48 -13.85 -8.77 -3.77
CA GLY A 48 -12.67 -8.54 -2.94
C GLY A 48 -11.56 -7.74 -3.62
N PHE A 49 -10.45 -7.69 -2.89
CA PHE A 49 -9.17 -7.21 -3.36
C PHE A 49 -8.30 -8.39 -3.79
N GLU A 50 -7.64 -8.30 -4.94
CA GLU A 50 -6.78 -9.37 -5.44
C GLU A 50 -5.43 -8.82 -5.92
N PHE A 51 -4.38 -9.62 -5.76
CA PHE A 51 -3.06 -9.38 -6.30
C PHE A 51 -2.58 -10.64 -7.00
N TYR A 52 -2.01 -10.49 -8.20
CA TYR A 52 -1.41 -11.57 -8.99
C TYR A 52 0.01 -11.20 -9.37
N ASP A 53 0.97 -12.05 -9.05
CA ASP A 53 2.39 -11.87 -9.38
C ASP A 53 2.62 -12.05 -10.89
N ASP A 54 3.40 -11.14 -11.49
CA ASP A 54 3.69 -11.13 -12.93
C ASP A 54 4.60 -12.29 -13.38
N ARG A 55 5.44 -12.80 -12.47
CA ARG A 55 6.45 -13.85 -12.73
C ARG A 55 5.92 -15.23 -12.40
N ASN A 56 5.19 -15.38 -11.30
CA ASN A 56 4.68 -16.66 -10.83
C ASN A 56 3.15 -16.63 -10.63
N PRO A 57 2.36 -17.24 -11.53
CA PRO A 57 0.89 -17.20 -11.46
C PRO A 57 0.33 -17.97 -10.25
N LYS A 58 1.14 -18.84 -9.62
CA LYS A 58 0.76 -19.53 -8.38
C LYS A 58 0.91 -18.65 -7.15
N ASN A 59 1.61 -17.52 -7.27
CA ASN A 59 1.75 -16.52 -6.23
C ASN A 59 0.66 -15.45 -6.41
N TYR A 60 -0.41 -15.59 -5.66
CA TYR A 60 -1.52 -14.65 -5.69
C TYR A 60 -2.09 -14.46 -4.29
N ILE A 61 -2.73 -13.32 -4.08
CA ILE A 61 -3.41 -12.98 -2.84
C ILE A 61 -4.84 -12.60 -3.21
N GLN A 62 -5.82 -13.25 -2.57
CA GLN A 62 -7.24 -12.91 -2.70
C GLN A 62 -7.77 -12.59 -1.31
N LEU A 63 -8.34 -11.39 -1.15
CA LEU A 63 -8.86 -10.87 0.11
C LEU A 63 -10.34 -10.53 -0.07
N PRO A 64 -11.24 -11.46 0.27
CA PRO A 64 -12.67 -11.19 0.26
C PRO A 64 -13.03 -10.02 1.15
N TRP A 65 -13.94 -9.15 0.69
CA TRP A 65 -14.35 -7.97 1.47
C TRP A 65 -14.84 -8.32 2.88
N ARG A 66 -15.51 -9.48 3.03
CA ARG A 66 -15.96 -10.00 4.33
C ARG A 66 -14.81 -10.26 5.32
N GLU A 67 -13.60 -10.53 4.83
CA GLU A 67 -12.41 -10.85 5.63
C GLU A 67 -11.53 -9.63 5.89
N VAL A 68 -11.68 -8.58 5.09
CA VAL A 68 -11.00 -7.30 5.30
C VAL A 68 -11.55 -6.64 6.57
N ASP A 69 -10.65 -6.37 7.51
CA ASP A 69 -10.94 -5.64 8.75
C ASP A 69 -10.75 -4.14 8.51
N VAL A 70 -9.54 -3.75 8.09
CA VAL A 70 -9.18 -2.34 7.88
C VAL A 70 -8.12 -2.23 6.79
N ILE A 71 -8.16 -1.12 6.03
CA ILE A 71 -7.07 -0.70 5.15
C ILE A 71 -6.33 0.47 5.80
N ILE A 72 -5.02 0.32 5.94
CA ILE A 72 -4.15 1.27 6.61
C ILE A 72 -3.28 1.94 5.54
N ALA A 73 -3.52 3.21 5.25
CA ALA A 73 -2.75 3.98 4.28
C ALA A 73 -1.63 4.77 4.96
N SER A 74 -0.39 4.60 4.50
CA SER A 74 0.73 5.44 4.92
C SER A 74 0.74 6.71 4.07
N ILE A 75 0.27 7.81 4.64
CA ILE A 75 0.13 9.09 3.93
C ILE A 75 1.30 9.99 4.29
N MET A 76 2.04 10.42 3.28
CA MET A 76 3.18 11.35 3.38
C MET A 76 2.86 12.70 2.74
N PHE A 77 3.71 13.69 3.04
CA PHE A 77 3.67 15.02 2.43
C PHE A 77 2.29 15.70 2.50
N GLY A 78 1.65 15.63 3.68
CA GLY A 78 0.37 16.31 3.93
C GLY A 78 -0.82 15.77 3.13
N GLY A 79 -0.82 14.50 2.72
CA GLY A 79 -1.91 13.92 1.92
C GLY A 79 -1.56 13.66 0.46
N LYS A 80 -0.38 14.12 0.01
CA LYS A 80 -0.06 14.13 -1.42
C LYS A 80 0.43 12.79 -1.94
N TRP A 81 1.09 11.99 -1.10
CA TRP A 81 1.72 10.73 -1.53
C TRP A 81 1.42 9.57 -0.59
N ILE A 82 1.23 8.39 -1.17
CA ILE A 82 0.94 7.14 -0.44
C ILE A 82 1.91 6.08 -0.94
N PRO A 83 3.12 5.95 -0.36
CA PRO A 83 4.09 4.96 -0.83
C PRO A 83 3.63 3.53 -0.59
N ARG A 84 2.92 3.29 0.51
CA ARG A 84 2.44 1.96 0.89
C ARG A 84 1.10 2.03 1.60
N PHE A 85 0.35 0.95 1.48
CA PHE A 85 -0.85 0.69 2.26
C PHE A 85 -0.84 -0.77 2.70
N ALA A 86 -1.60 -1.08 3.73
CA ALA A 86 -1.75 -2.44 4.21
C ALA A 86 -3.22 -2.81 4.32
N VAL A 87 -3.56 -4.01 3.88
CA VAL A 87 -4.89 -4.62 4.06
C VAL A 87 -4.78 -5.58 5.24
N ARG A 88 -5.38 -5.22 6.37
CA ARG A 88 -5.47 -6.10 7.53
C ARG A 88 -6.74 -6.93 7.42
N THR A 89 -6.60 -8.22 7.64
CA THR A 89 -7.72 -9.15 7.70
C THR A 89 -8.11 -9.43 9.14
N LYS A 90 -9.33 -9.93 9.33
CA LYS A 90 -9.85 -10.28 10.66
C LYS A 90 -9.07 -11.41 11.35
N LYS A 91 -8.45 -12.32 10.58
CA LYS A 91 -7.80 -13.54 11.10
C LYS A 91 -6.44 -13.86 10.48
N ASN A 92 -6.19 -13.47 9.23
CA ASN A 92 -5.04 -13.94 8.44
C ASN A 92 -3.91 -12.90 8.38
N GLY A 93 -3.82 -12.03 9.39
CA GLY A 93 -2.77 -11.03 9.49
C GLY A 93 -2.93 -9.85 8.53
N THR A 94 -1.81 -9.22 8.19
CA THR A 94 -1.75 -7.93 7.47
C THR A 94 -0.89 -8.05 6.23
N TYR A 95 -1.45 -7.66 5.09
CA TYR A 95 -0.81 -7.73 3.77
C TYR A 95 -0.41 -6.33 3.35
N THR A 96 0.87 -6.09 3.08
CA THR A 96 1.37 -4.75 2.71
C THR A 96 1.61 -4.66 1.21
N PHE A 97 1.19 -3.55 0.61
CA PHE A 97 1.28 -3.29 -0.81
C PHE A 97 1.79 -1.88 -1.12
N ALA A 98 2.35 -1.73 -2.31
CA ALA A 98 2.50 -0.46 -3.01
C ALA A 98 1.70 -0.52 -4.32
N ALA A 99 1.20 0.63 -4.79
CA ALA A 99 0.47 0.73 -6.05
C ALA A 99 0.96 1.95 -6.83
N HIS A 100 0.86 1.90 -8.15
CA HIS A 100 1.18 3.03 -9.01
C HIS A 100 0.15 4.16 -8.87
N ASP A 101 -1.14 3.83 -8.75
CA ASP A 101 -2.21 4.78 -8.42
C ASP A 101 -2.93 4.41 -7.10
N PRO A 102 -2.29 4.65 -5.94
CA PRO A 102 -2.84 4.26 -4.66
C PRO A 102 -4.09 5.08 -4.28
N LYS A 103 -4.25 6.30 -4.83
CA LYS A 103 -5.42 7.14 -4.49
C LYS A 103 -6.68 6.63 -5.17
N ALA A 104 -6.63 6.32 -6.47
CA ALA A 104 -7.78 5.74 -7.15
C ALA A 104 -8.12 4.35 -6.61
N LEU A 105 -7.09 3.53 -6.35
CA LEU A 105 -7.28 2.22 -5.74
C LEU A 105 -7.98 2.29 -4.39
N LEU A 106 -7.54 3.16 -3.48
CA LEU A 106 -8.16 3.29 -2.15
C LEU A 106 -9.58 3.87 -2.23
N ARG A 107 -9.86 4.71 -3.24
CA ARG A 107 -11.24 5.16 -3.52
C ARG A 107 -12.12 4.02 -3.96
N ALA A 108 -11.64 3.15 -4.85
CA ALA A 108 -12.39 1.96 -5.26
C ALA A 108 -12.65 1.01 -4.07
N CYS A 109 -11.67 0.80 -3.20
CA CYS A 109 -11.88 -0.01 -1.99
C CYS A 109 -12.94 0.58 -1.05
N ARG A 110 -13.05 1.92 -0.97
CA ARG A 110 -14.01 2.62 -0.08
C ARG A 110 -15.47 2.29 -0.39
N GLU A 111 -15.78 1.86 -1.61
CA GLU A 111 -17.13 1.44 -1.99
C GLU A 111 -17.53 0.10 -1.34
N HIS A 112 -16.56 -0.69 -0.84
CA HIS A 112 -16.79 -2.05 -0.33
C HIS A 112 -16.53 -2.23 1.16
N ILE A 113 -15.86 -1.27 1.81
CA ILE A 113 -15.59 -1.30 3.25
C ILE A 113 -16.04 0.01 3.92
N PRO A 114 -16.49 -0.05 5.18
CA PRO A 114 -16.87 1.15 5.92
C PRO A 114 -15.80 2.24 5.89
N ALA A 115 -16.24 3.50 5.79
CA ALA A 115 -15.35 4.65 5.63
C ALA A 115 -14.34 4.82 6.79
N ASP A 116 -14.73 4.41 7.98
CA ASP A 116 -13.94 4.39 9.22
C ASP A 116 -12.94 3.21 9.27
N HIS A 117 -13.08 2.23 8.38
CA HIS A 117 -12.14 1.13 8.17
C HIS A 117 -11.06 1.44 7.11
N ILE A 118 -10.99 2.67 6.60
CA ILE A 118 -9.83 3.16 5.84
C ILE A 118 -9.13 4.23 6.67
N ILE A 119 -8.11 3.81 7.42
CA ILE A 119 -7.43 4.66 8.40
C ILE A 119 -6.06 5.13 7.89
N LYS A 120 -5.67 6.32 8.34
CA LYS A 120 -4.31 6.82 8.15
C LYS A 120 -3.38 6.14 9.15
N SER A 121 -2.20 5.70 8.71
CA SER A 121 -1.17 5.17 9.60
C SER A 121 -0.78 6.21 10.66
N LEU A 122 -1.04 5.93 11.93
CA LEU A 122 -0.62 6.74 13.09
C LEU A 122 0.91 6.78 13.24
N SER A 123 1.60 5.74 12.79
CA SER A 123 3.04 5.55 13.00
C SER A 123 3.89 6.67 12.37
N PHE A 124 3.48 7.22 11.22
CA PHE A 124 4.20 8.36 10.63
C PHE A 124 4.13 9.62 11.50
N PHE A 125 2.97 9.95 12.07
CA PHE A 125 2.84 11.10 12.97
C PHE A 125 3.56 10.87 14.30
N GLN A 126 3.60 9.63 14.79
CA GLN A 126 4.37 9.27 15.99
C GLN A 126 5.88 9.45 15.74
N VAL A 127 6.41 8.97 14.62
CA VAL A 127 7.81 9.16 14.23
C VAL A 127 8.14 10.63 13.99
N LEU A 128 7.26 11.38 13.31
CA LEU A 128 7.44 12.82 13.08
C LEU A 128 7.45 13.61 14.40
N ARG A 129 6.52 13.32 15.32
CA ARG A 129 6.49 13.93 16.66
C ARG A 129 7.73 13.57 17.48
N ALA A 130 8.18 12.32 17.42
CA ALA A 130 9.40 11.88 18.09
C ALA A 130 10.65 12.57 17.52
N ALA A 131 10.73 12.73 16.20
CA ALA A 131 11.82 13.43 15.52
C ALA A 131 11.86 14.92 15.89
N ILE A 132 10.72 15.62 15.90
CA ILE A 132 10.62 17.02 16.30
C ILE A 132 10.98 17.20 17.79
N LYS A 133 10.52 16.30 18.66
CA LYS A 133 10.82 16.35 20.11
C LYS A 133 12.32 16.19 20.40
N ASN A 134 13.04 15.41 19.59
CA ASN A 134 14.48 15.18 19.75
C ASN A 134 15.36 16.20 18.99
N PHE A 135 14.81 16.92 18.01
CA PHE A 135 15.50 17.95 17.23
C PHE A 135 16.25 19.02 18.05
N PRO A 136 15.67 19.61 19.11
CA PRO A 136 16.39 20.61 19.92
C PRO A 136 17.60 20.01 20.67
N ASN A 137 17.54 18.75 21.10
CA ASN A 137 18.67 18.08 21.75
C ASN A 137 19.78 17.74 20.76
N ILE A 138 19.42 17.39 19.52
CA ILE A 138 20.38 17.11 18.43
C ILE A 138 21.13 18.39 18.05
N ILE A 139 20.45 19.53 17.88
CA ILE A 139 21.10 20.83 17.60
C ILE A 139 22.00 21.28 18.75
N LYS A 140 21.57 21.05 20.00
CA LYS A 140 22.35 21.41 21.19
C LYS A 140 23.68 20.63 21.26
N ASN A 141 23.67 19.37 20.84
CA ASN A 141 24.82 18.46 20.85
C ASN A 141 25.57 18.38 19.51
N LEU A 142 25.22 19.19 18.51
CA LEU A 142 25.93 19.24 17.23
C LEU A 142 27.36 19.76 17.47
N PRO A 143 28.41 19.06 16.99
CA PRO A 143 29.79 19.52 17.16
C PRO A 143 29.98 20.89 16.52
N ASN A 144 30.77 21.75 17.17
CA ASN A 144 30.97 23.16 16.79
C ASN A 144 31.51 23.34 15.36
N THR A 145 32.11 22.31 14.77
CA THR A 145 32.56 22.25 13.37
C THR A 145 31.42 22.47 12.37
N ILE A 146 30.20 22.00 12.67
CA ILE A 146 29.04 22.11 11.77
C ILE A 146 28.35 23.47 11.92
N LYS A 147 28.36 24.06 13.13
CA LYS A 147 27.77 25.38 13.41
C LYS A 147 28.41 26.53 12.62
N ASN A 148 29.65 26.36 12.15
CA ASN A 148 30.42 27.40 11.47
C ASN A 148 30.47 27.27 9.94
N ILE A 149 29.84 26.26 9.33
CA ILE A 149 29.86 26.04 7.87
C ILE A 149 29.16 27.18 7.10
N GLY A 150 28.29 27.96 7.75
CA GLY A 150 27.62 29.13 7.15
C GLY A 150 28.40 30.46 7.22
N LYS A 151 29.59 30.52 7.83
CA LYS A 151 30.32 31.79 8.08
C LYS A 151 31.52 32.08 7.14
N LYS A 152 31.86 31.21 6.19
CA LYS A 152 32.88 31.51 5.17
C LYS A 152 32.23 32.06 3.88
N LYS A 153 31.88 33.34 3.91
CA LYS A 153 31.82 34.21 2.72
C LYS A 153 32.49 35.54 3.09
N LYS A 154 33.77 35.64 2.80
CA LYS A 154 34.48 36.86 2.45
C LYS A 154 35.48 36.47 1.36
#